data_AF-A0A953UKF7-F1
#
_entry.id   AF-A0A953UKF7-F1
#
_cell.length_a   1.000
_cell.length_b   1.000
_cell.length_c   1.000
_cell.angle_alpha   90.00
_cell.angle_beta   90.00
_cell.angle_gamma   90.00
#
_symmetry.space_group_name_H-M   'P 1'
#
loop_
_entity.id
_entity.type
_entity.pdbx_description
1 polymer ?
#
loop_
_entity_poly.entity_id
_entity_poly.type
_entity_poly.pdbx_seq_one_letter_code
_entity_poly.pdbx_strand_id
1 'polypeptide(L)'
;MEGTEQASWDAEFEPEEQFRSRIRYLFELWLNRYVESKKVAARDAGLVEVPGKRELDHFCWTARYQIDQAYISTIARENNKTEKAVEQAIEHVLELISLEKRPGRRGPPRQPKASRATKARDHR
;
A
#
# COMPACT_ATOMS: atom_id res chain seq x y z
N MET A 1 34.81 10.85 -7.30
CA MET A 1 34.11 11.03 -6.02
C MET A 1 35.04 11.84 -5.14
N GLU A 2 34.99 13.16 -5.27
CA GLU A 2 35.71 14.11 -4.42
C GLU A 2 34.64 14.94 -3.71
N GLY A 3 34.76 15.13 -2.39
CA GLY A 3 33.80 15.95 -1.65
C GLY A 3 33.62 15.63 -0.17
N THR A 4 34.38 14.70 0.42
CA THR A 4 34.33 14.45 1.87
C THR A 4 35.06 15.49 2.70
N GLU A 5 35.96 16.27 2.09
CA GLU A 5 36.77 17.28 2.79
C GLU A 5 35.95 18.48 3.31
N GLN A 6 34.77 18.73 2.73
CA GLN A 6 33.97 19.91 3.09
C GLN A 6 32.90 19.59 4.15
N ALA A 7 32.87 18.39 4.74
CA ALA A 7 31.87 18.02 5.75
C ALA A 7 32.33 18.25 7.20
N SER A 8 33.61 18.58 7.43
CA SER A 8 34.14 18.82 8.77
C SER A 8 33.78 20.21 9.28
N TRP A 9 33.51 20.28 10.58
CA TRP A 9 33.41 21.53 11.31
C TRP A 9 34.78 21.89 11.88
N ASP A 10 35.20 23.14 11.68
CA ASP A 10 36.34 23.71 12.38
C ASP A 10 35.85 24.83 13.30
N ALA A 11 35.90 24.60 14.61
CA ALA A 11 35.39 25.53 15.61
C ALA A 11 36.25 26.79 15.76
N GLU A 12 37.50 26.77 15.27
CA GLU A 12 38.37 27.96 15.30
C GLU A 12 38.00 28.96 14.20
N PHE A 13 37.43 28.49 13.09
CA PHE A 13 37.19 29.30 11.89
C PHE A 13 35.70 29.44 11.51
N GLU A 14 34.82 28.59 12.03
CA GLU A 14 33.40 28.58 11.67
C GLU A 14 32.53 28.50 12.94
N PRO A 15 31.65 29.47 13.21
CA PRO A 15 30.62 29.33 14.23
C PRO A 15 29.69 28.16 13.94
N GLU A 16 29.23 27.46 14.98
CA GLU A 16 28.40 26.26 14.85
C GLU A 16 27.14 26.48 13.98
N GLU A 17 26.49 27.64 14.11
CA GLU A 17 25.29 27.98 13.32
C GLU A 17 25.59 28.07 11.82
N GLN A 18 26.75 28.61 11.45
CA GLN A 18 27.18 28.72 10.06
C GLN A 18 27.51 27.33 9.49
N PHE A 19 28.22 26.50 10.27
CA PHE A 19 28.48 25.10 9.92
C PHE A 19 27.19 24.33 9.66
N ARG A 20 26.25 24.38 10.61
CA ARG A 20 24.96 23.68 10.48
C ARG A 20 24.18 24.12 9.24
N SER A 21 24.18 25.42 8.95
CA SER A 21 23.51 25.98 7.78
C SER A 21 24.15 25.51 6.47
N ARG A 22 25.49 25.54 6.41
CA ARG A 22 26.28 25.07 5.27
C ARG A 22 26.06 23.59 4.98
N ILE A 23 26.17 22.74 6.01
CA ILE A 23 25.96 21.29 5.85
C ILE A 23 24.53 20.97 5.43
N ARG A 24 23.53 21.65 6.00
CA ARG A 24 22.13 21.46 5.61
C ARG A 24 21.93 21.81 4.13
N TYR A 25 22.44 22.96 3.69
CA TYR A 25 22.36 23.37 2.30
C TYR A 25 23.02 22.34 1.36
N LEU A 26 24.23 21.87 1.70
CA LEU A 26 24.94 20.87 0.91
C LEU A 26 24.18 19.54 0.84
N PHE A 27 23.59 19.10 1.95
CA PHE A 27 22.77 17.90 2.01
C PHE A 27 21.52 18.03 1.13
N GLU A 28 20.78 19.13 1.24
CA GLU A 28 19.59 19.38 0.42
C GLU A 28 19.94 19.43 -1.06
N LEU A 29 21.03 20.10 -1.42
CA LEU A 29 21.53 20.14 -2.80
C LEU A 29 21.88 18.75 -3.33
N TRP A 30 22.61 17.95 -2.55
CA TRP A 30 22.94 16.58 -2.91
C TRP A 30 21.69 15.71 -3.07
N LEU A 31 20.76 15.80 -2.11
CA LEU A 31 19.52 15.03 -2.12
C LEU A 31 18.68 15.36 -3.36
N ASN A 32 18.54 16.64 -3.69
CA ASN A 32 17.81 17.08 -4.87
C ASN A 32 18.45 16.57 -6.16
N ARG A 33 19.78 16.65 -6.29
CA ARG A 33 20.52 16.09 -7.44
C ARG A 33 20.35 14.58 -7.55
N TYR A 34 20.41 13.87 -6.43
CA TYR A 34 20.21 12.43 -6.40
C TYR A 34 18.80 12.05 -6.85
N VAL A 35 17.76 12.69 -6.30
CA VAL A 35 16.37 12.45 -6.70
C VAL A 35 16.16 12.73 -8.19
N GLU A 36 16.66 13.85 -8.69
CA GLU A 36 16.52 14.18 -10.12
C GLU A 36 17.23 13.15 -11.01
N SER A 37 18.43 12.70 -10.61
CA SER A 37 19.14 11.63 -11.35
C SER A 37 18.32 10.34 -11.43
N LYS A 38 17.58 10.00 -10.37
CA LYS A 38 16.69 8.84 -10.38
C LYS A 38 15.47 9.05 -11.24
N LYS A 39 14.90 10.27 -11.28
CA LYS A 39 13.78 10.60 -12.17
C LYS A 39 14.17 10.52 -13.64
N VAL A 40 15.35 11.02 -14.01
CA VAL A 40 15.88 10.90 -15.38
C VAL A 40 16.07 9.42 -15.75
N ALA A 41 16.76 8.65 -14.90
CA ALA A 41 16.97 7.22 -15.15
C ALA A 41 15.64 6.44 -15.29
N ALA A 42 14.62 6.79 -14.50
CA ALA A 42 13.29 6.20 -14.61
C ALA A 42 12.60 6.56 -15.95
N ARG A 43 12.69 7.82 -16.37
CA ARG A 43 12.16 8.27 -17.67
C ARG A 43 12.84 7.56 -18.84
N ASP A 44 14.16 7.45 -18.80
CA ASP A 44 14.95 6.77 -19.83
C ASP A 44 14.61 5.27 -19.92
N ALA A 45 14.23 4.67 -18.79
CA ALA A 45 13.71 3.30 -18.72
C ALA A 45 12.23 3.17 -19.11
N GLY A 46 11.56 4.26 -19.54
CA GLY A 46 10.15 4.27 -19.90
C GLY A 46 9.18 4.09 -18.73
N LEU A 47 9.64 4.31 -17.49
CA LEU A 47 8.80 4.22 -16.31
C LEU A 47 7.95 5.49 -16.14
N VAL A 48 6.69 5.31 -15.73
CA VAL A 48 5.75 6.40 -15.48
C VAL A 48 5.71 6.69 -13.99
N GLU A 49 5.84 7.96 -13.61
CA GLU A 49 5.71 8.41 -12.22
C GLU A 49 4.27 8.16 -11.75
N VAL A 50 4.13 7.52 -10.59
CA VAL A 50 2.83 7.18 -10.00
C VAL A 50 2.70 7.91 -8.66
N PRO A 51 1.51 8.43 -8.29
CA PRO A 51 1.35 9.34 -7.14
C PRO A 51 1.66 8.73 -5.76
N GLY A 52 2.00 7.45 -5.66
CA GLY A 52 2.26 6.79 -4.40
C GLY A 52 2.86 5.39 -4.55
N LYS A 53 3.31 4.84 -3.43
CA LYS A 53 3.84 3.47 -3.37
C LYS A 53 2.73 2.49 -3.72
N ARG A 54 2.91 1.76 -4.82
CA ARG A 54 2.04 0.65 -5.21
C ARG A 54 2.53 -0.61 -4.50
N GLU A 55 1.73 -1.12 -3.57
CA GLU A 55 1.95 -2.46 -3.03
C GLU A 55 1.48 -3.46 -4.09
N LEU A 56 2.42 -4.19 -4.70
CA LEU A 56 2.14 -5.14 -5.79
C LEU A 56 1.09 -6.18 -5.38
N ASP A 57 1.10 -6.58 -4.11
CA ASP A 57 0.14 -7.51 -3.54
C ASP A 57 -1.31 -7.04 -3.74
N HIS A 58 -1.59 -5.73 -3.68
CA HIS A 58 -2.93 -5.20 -3.88
C HIS A 58 -3.41 -5.46 -5.32
N PHE A 59 -2.53 -5.30 -6.32
CA PHE A 59 -2.86 -5.59 -7.72
C PHE A 59 -3.09 -7.10 -7.93
N CYS A 60 -2.26 -7.94 -7.29
CA CYS A 60 -2.45 -9.39 -7.31
C CYS A 60 -3.80 -9.80 -6.70
N TRP A 61 -4.18 -9.21 -5.55
CA TRP A 61 -5.48 -9.47 -4.93
C TRP A 61 -6.64 -9.03 -5.82
N THR A 62 -6.53 -7.87 -6.47
CA THR A 62 -7.53 -7.39 -7.43
C THR A 62 -7.68 -8.33 -8.62
N ALA A 63 -6.57 -8.81 -9.20
CA ALA A 63 -6.59 -9.78 -10.28
C ALA A 63 -7.28 -11.10 -9.85
N ARG A 64 -6.94 -11.62 -8.68
CA ARG A 64 -7.58 -12.82 -8.12
C ARG A 64 -9.08 -12.66 -7.88
N TYR A 65 -9.51 -11.47 -7.46
CA TYR A 65 -10.92 -11.18 -7.23
C TYR A 65 -11.72 -11.01 -8.53
N GLN A 66 -11.17 -10.23 -9.48
CA GLN A 66 -11.82 -9.87 -10.75
C GLN A 66 -11.79 -11.03 -11.76
N ILE A 67 -10.63 -11.69 -11.92
CA ILE A 67 -10.37 -12.69 -12.96
C ILE A 67 -10.60 -14.09 -12.42
N ASP A 68 -9.88 -14.49 -11.36
CA ASP A 68 -9.95 -15.86 -10.80
C ASP A 68 -11.21 -16.11 -9.98
N GLN A 69 -12.00 -15.06 -9.78
CA GLN A 69 -13.24 -15.08 -9.03
C GLN A 69 -13.12 -15.50 -7.56
N ALA A 70 -11.94 -15.35 -6.96
CA ALA A 70 -11.70 -15.70 -5.56
C ALA A 70 -12.53 -14.84 -4.60
N TYR A 71 -12.90 -15.42 -3.45
CA TYR A 71 -13.57 -14.68 -2.38
C TYR A 71 -12.57 -13.82 -1.61
N ILE A 72 -13.01 -12.64 -1.16
CA ILE A 72 -12.21 -11.75 -0.28
C ILE A 72 -11.71 -12.51 0.95
N SER A 73 -12.56 -13.34 1.56
CA SER A 73 -12.20 -14.19 2.71
C SER A 73 -11.05 -15.17 2.41
N THR A 74 -10.99 -15.70 1.19
CA THR A 74 -9.92 -16.62 0.76
C THR A 74 -8.61 -15.87 0.60
N ILE A 75 -8.65 -14.72 -0.08
CA ILE A 75 -7.48 -13.86 -0.28
C ILE A 75 -6.96 -13.36 1.07
N ALA A 76 -7.84 -12.90 1.96
CA ALA A 76 -7.50 -12.43 3.31
C ALA A 76 -6.79 -13.51 4.13
N ARG A 77 -7.33 -14.73 4.14
CA ARG A 77 -6.75 -15.87 4.87
C ARG A 77 -5.35 -16.22 4.36
N GLU A 78 -5.18 -16.32 3.04
CA GLU A 78 -3.89 -16.72 2.44
C GLU A 78 -2.79 -15.67 2.62
N ASN A 79 -3.16 -14.40 2.78
CA ASN A 79 -2.22 -13.29 2.92
C ASN A 79 -2.09 -12.79 4.37
N ASN A 80 -2.72 -13.49 5.34
CA ASN A 80 -2.78 -13.09 6.75
C ASN A 80 -3.22 -11.61 6.94
N LYS A 81 -4.28 -11.21 6.24
CA LYS A 81 -4.89 -9.87 6.30
C LYS A 81 -6.35 -9.97 6.74
N THR A 82 -6.92 -8.84 7.15
CA THR A 82 -8.36 -8.74 7.39
C THR A 82 -9.11 -8.63 6.08
N GLU A 83 -10.34 -9.16 6.03
CA GLU A 83 -11.20 -9.05 4.84
C GLU A 83 -11.41 -7.58 4.43
N LYS A 84 -11.60 -6.69 5.42
CA LYS A 84 -11.74 -5.25 5.19
C LYS A 84 -10.51 -4.62 4.53
N ALA A 85 -9.30 -5.00 4.96
CA ALA A 85 -8.08 -4.47 4.36
C ALA A 85 -7.91 -4.92 2.91
N VAL A 86 -8.23 -6.18 2.62
CA VAL A 86 -8.22 -6.71 1.25
C VAL A 86 -9.29 -6.02 0.39
N GLU A 87 -10.49 -5.83 0.91
CA GLU A 87 -11.57 -5.14 0.20
C GLU A 87 -11.18 -3.69 -0.16
N GLN A 88 -10.65 -2.93 0.80
CA GLN A 88 -10.18 -1.56 0.59
C GLN A 88 -9.04 -1.50 -0.44
N ALA A 89 -8.09 -2.44 -0.38
CA ALA A 89 -7.01 -2.51 -1.35
C ALA A 89 -7.51 -2.79 -2.77
N ILE A 90 -8.49 -3.69 -2.91
CA ILE A 90 -9.12 -4.00 -4.20
C ILE A 90 -9.85 -2.77 -4.74
N GLU A 91 -10.68 -2.11 -3.92
CA GLU A 91 -11.42 -0.91 -4.32
C GLU A 91 -10.48 0.20 -4.77
N HIS A 92 -9.40 0.45 -4.03
CA HIS A 92 -8.42 1.47 -4.38
C HIS A 92 -7.72 1.19 -5.72
N VAL A 93 -7.34 -0.07 -5.98
CA VAL A 93 -6.74 -0.45 -7.26
C VAL A 93 -7.74 -0.31 -8.41
N LEU A 94 -9.00 -0.66 -8.19
CA LEU A 94 -10.07 -0.54 -9.19
C LEU A 94 -10.36 0.92 -9.55
N GLU A 95 -10.42 1.80 -8.56
CA GLU A 95 -10.50 3.25 -8.77
C GLU A 95 -9.30 3.75 -9.59
N LEU A 96 -8.09 3.33 -9.22
CA LEU A 96 -6.86 3.73 -9.91
C LEU A 96 -6.83 3.34 -11.40
N ILE A 97 -7.38 2.19 -11.75
CA ILE A 97 -7.44 1.70 -13.15
C ILE A 97 -8.79 2.00 -13.83
N SER A 98 -9.70 2.72 -13.16
CA SER A 98 -11.04 3.04 -13.65
C SER A 98 -11.86 1.82 -14.09
N LEU A 99 -11.84 0.77 -13.28
CA LEU A 99 -12.58 -0.48 -13.53
C LEU A 99 -13.68 -0.69 -12.48
N GLU A 100 -14.86 -1.15 -12.89
CA GLU A 100 -15.95 -1.46 -11.97
C GLU A 100 -15.66 -2.73 -11.14
N LYS A 101 -16.11 -2.72 -9.89
CA LYS A 101 -16.00 -3.88 -9.00
C LYS A 101 -16.98 -4.96 -9.44
N ARG A 102 -16.46 -6.18 -9.66
CA ARG A 102 -17.30 -7.35 -9.92
C ARG A 102 -18.33 -7.54 -8.79
N PRO A 103 -19.59 -7.87 -9.09
CA PRO A 103 -20.57 -8.20 -8.06
C PRO A 103 -20.13 -9.45 -7.29
N GLY A 104 -20.09 -9.35 -5.96
CA GLY A 104 -19.77 -10.48 -5.10
C GLY A 104 -20.73 -11.64 -5.35
N ARG A 105 -20.23 -12.89 -5.32
CA ARG A 105 -21.09 -14.07 -5.34
C ARG A 105 -22.01 -14.02 -4.11
N ARG A 106 -23.30 -13.74 -4.32
CA ARG A 106 -24.33 -13.90 -3.28
C ARG A 106 -24.31 -15.37 -2.85
N GLY A 107 -23.96 -15.61 -1.59
CA GLY A 107 -24.15 -16.92 -0.99
C GLY A 107 -25.62 -17.34 -1.07
N PRO A 108 -25.92 -18.65 -1.07
CA PRO A 108 -27.29 -19.12 -1.08
C PRO A 108 -28.07 -18.54 0.10
N PRO A 109 -29.37 -18.20 -0.07
CA PRO A 109 -30.18 -17.61 0.99
C PRO A 109 -30.12 -18.46 2.25
N ARG A 110 -29.78 -17.80 3.36
CA ARG A 110 -29.63 -18.42 4.68
C ARG A 110 -31.00 -19.00 5.07
N GLN A 111 -31.18 -20.32 4.98
CA GLN A 111 -32.42 -20.95 5.40
C GLN A 111 -32.68 -20.64 6.89
N PRO A 112 -33.90 -20.22 7.26
CA PRO A 112 -34.23 -19.95 8.65
C PRO A 112 -34.08 -21.25 9.45
N LYS A 113 -33.36 -21.18 10.58
CA LYS A 113 -33.22 -22.31 11.51
C LYS A 113 -34.61 -22.75 11.94
N ALA A 114 -34.99 -23.99 11.65
CA ALA A 114 -36.23 -24.57 12.15
C ALA A 114 -36.25 -24.47 13.68
N SER A 115 -37.21 -23.70 14.21
CA SER A 115 -37.48 -23.62 15.63
C SER A 115 -37.96 -24.99 16.09
N ARG A 116 -37.16 -25.63 16.95
CA ARG A 116 -37.48 -26.91 17.57
C ARG A 116 -38.62 -26.65 18.57
N ALA A 117 -39.85 -26.96 18.18
CA ALA A 117 -41.01 -26.89 19.06
C ALA A 117 -40.87 -27.92 20.20
N THR A 118 -40.71 -27.43 21.43
CA THR A 118 -40.74 -28.26 22.64
C THR A 118 -42.18 -28.70 22.88
N LYS A 119 -42.50 -29.97 22.60
CA LYS A 119 -43.69 -30.63 23.14
C LYS A 119 -43.43 -30.95 24.60
N ALA A 120 -43.99 -30.17 25.53
CA ALA A 120 -44.16 -30.61 26.91
C ALA A 120 -45.31 -31.63 26.95
N ARG A 121 -45.02 -32.81 27.47
CA ARG A 121 -45.98 -33.89 27.77
C ARG A 121 -46.84 -33.45 28.96
N ASP A 122 -48.15 -33.50 28.78
CA ASP A 122 -49.10 -33.66 29.87
C ASP A 122 -48.88 -35.04 30.52
N HIS A 123 -48.60 -35.04 31.82
CA HIS A 123 -48.79 -36.21 32.67
C HIS A 123 -49.84 -35.89 33.74
N ARG A 124 -50.90 -36.68 33.60
CA ARG A 124 -52.00 -37.04 34.50
C ARG A 124 -51.73 -36.94 36.00
#